data_AF-A0A2D6WQK5-F1
#
_entry.id   AF-A0A2D6WQK5-F1
#
_cell.length_a   1.000
_cell.length_b   1.000
_cell.length_c   1.000
_cell.angle_alpha   90.00
_cell.angle_beta   90.00
_cell.angle_gamma   90.00
#
_symmetry.space_group_name_H-M   'P 1'
#
loop_
_entity.id
_entity.type
_entity.pdbx_description
1 polymer ?
#
loop_
_entity_poly.entity_id
_entity_poly.type
_entity_poly.pdbx_seq_one_letter_code
_entity_poly.pdbx_strand_id
1 'polypeptide(L)' 'MADELTEFETKLLKWLVKSDFHIQPWSSKDAAKAFKVKEDEIYEAVAALSKKAADQIQIFYKDGNVHIAAD' A
#
# COMPACT_ATOMS: atom_id res chain seq x y z
N MET A 1 -8.03 -0.79 20.58
CA MET A 1 -9.05 -1.15 19.57
C MET A 1 -8.26 -1.66 18.40
N ALA A 2 -8.25 -2.98 18.21
CA ALA A 2 -7.50 -3.60 17.13
C ALA A 2 -8.21 -3.20 15.84
N ASP A 3 -7.58 -2.32 15.07
CA ASP A 3 -8.02 -2.08 13.72
C ASP A 3 -7.76 -3.37 12.95
N GLU A 4 -8.80 -4.21 12.86
CA GLU A 4 -8.74 -5.47 12.13
C GLU A 4 -8.55 -5.12 10.66
N LEU A 5 -7.29 -5.03 10.25
CA LEU A 5 -6.90 -5.05 8.85
C LEU A 5 -7.57 -6.25 8.22
N THR A 6 -8.42 -5.99 7.23
CA THR A 6 -9.05 -7.04 6.45
C THR A 6 -7.98 -7.95 5.84
N GLU A 7 -8.35 -9.17 5.47
CA GLU A 7 -7.41 -10.09 4.80
C GLU A 7 -6.77 -9.45 3.55
N PHE A 8 -7.48 -8.54 2.89
CA PHE A 8 -6.97 -7.76 1.77
C PHE A 8 -5.91 -6.75 2.20
N GLU A 9 -6.21 -5.91 3.20
CA GLU A 9 -5.28 -4.93 3.75
C GLU A 9 -4.00 -5.60 4.28
N THR A 10 -4.14 -6.74 4.98
CA THR A 10 -2.98 -7.50 5.48
C THR A 10 -2.12 -8.07 4.34
N LYS A 11 -2.75 -8.55 3.26
CA LYS A 11 -2.02 -9.01 2.06
C LYS A 11 -1.36 -7.85 1.33
N LEU A 12 -2.03 -6.70 1.24
CA LEU A 12 -1.49 -5.48 0.63
C LEU A 12 -0.29 -4.95 1.43
N LEU A 13 -0.40 -4.90 2.76
CA LEU A 13 0.69 -4.52 3.66
C LEU A 13 1.90 -5.46 3.49
N LYS A 14 1.68 -6.79 3.54
CA LYS A 14 2.77 -7.76 3.31
C LYS A 14 3.41 -7.63 1.93
N TRP A 15 2.62 -7.27 0.92
CA TRP A 15 3.13 -7.02 -0.42
C TRP A 15 3.94 -5.72 -0.47
N LEU A 16 3.47 -4.66 0.16
CA LEU A 16 4.18 -3.38 0.33
C LEU A 16 5.52 -3.54 1.08
N VAL A 17 5.55 -4.37 2.13
CA VAL A 17 6.79 -4.66 2.89
C VAL A 17 7.75 -5.50 2.05
N LYS A 18 7.23 -6.50 1.31
CA LYS A 18 8.07 -7.40 0.49
C LYS A 18 8.60 -6.73 -0.77
N SER A 19 7.79 -5.87 -1.36
CA SER A 19 8.15 -5.04 -2.50
C SER A 19 8.62 -3.71 -1.93
N ASP A 20 9.88 -3.61 -1.53
CA ASP A 20 10.52 -2.37 -1.07
C ASP A 20 10.26 -1.17 -2.04
N PHE A 21 9.13 -0.48 -1.90
CA PHE A 21 8.78 0.72 -2.68
C PHE A 21 9.51 1.97 -2.16
N HIS A 22 10.40 1.80 -1.18
CA HIS A 22 11.49 2.74 -0.94
C HIS A 22 12.34 2.93 -2.21
N ILE A 23 12.57 1.87 -2.99
CA ILE A 23 13.44 1.90 -4.18
C ILE A 23 12.60 1.96 -5.47
N GLN A 24 11.45 1.27 -5.50
CA GLN A 24 10.57 1.24 -6.66
C GLN A 24 9.46 2.29 -6.55
N PRO A 25 9.16 3.04 -7.63
CA PRO A 25 8.02 3.94 -7.64
C PRO A 25 6.71 3.15 -7.48
N TRP A 26 5.87 3.59 -6.55
CA TRP A 26 4.54 3.05 -6.32
C TRP A 26 3.63 3.30 -7.53
N SER A 27 2.93 2.26 -7.94
CA SER A 27 2.00 2.28 -9.06
C SER A 27 0.73 1.53 -8.65
N SER A 28 -0.38 2.27 -8.53
CA SER A 28 -1.72 1.71 -8.29
C SER A 28 -2.10 0.67 -9.33
N LYS A 29 -1.64 0.85 -10.58
CA LYS A 29 -1.85 -0.08 -11.70
C LYS A 29 -1.14 -1.41 -11.49
N ASP A 30 0.08 -1.40 -11.01
CA ASP A 30 0.86 -2.61 -10.77
C ASP A 30 0.29 -3.39 -9.58
N ALA A 31 -0.11 -2.68 -8.52
CA ALA A 31 -0.84 -3.27 -7.41
C ALA A 31 -2.18 -3.87 -7.89
N ALA A 32 -2.99 -3.13 -8.64
CA ALA A 32 -4.26 -3.62 -9.17
C ALA A 32 -4.09 -4.89 -10.02
N LYS A 33 -3.04 -4.95 -10.84
CA LYS A 33 -2.69 -6.15 -11.62
C LYS A 33 -2.23 -7.32 -10.75
N ALA A 34 -1.38 -7.07 -9.76
CA ALA A 34 -0.87 -8.11 -8.85
C ALA A 34 -2.00 -8.75 -8.03
N PHE A 35 -2.95 -7.93 -7.57
CA PHE A 35 -4.10 -8.37 -6.80
C PHE A 35 -5.30 -8.79 -7.68
N LYS A 36 -5.25 -8.55 -9.00
CA LYS A 36 -6.36 -8.73 -9.96
C LYS A 36 -7.67 -8.03 -9.51
N VAL A 37 -7.53 -6.85 -8.92
CA VAL A 37 -8.64 -6.00 -8.48
C VAL A 37 -8.65 -4.69 -9.28
N LYS A 38 -9.65 -3.84 -9.05
CA LYS A 38 -9.70 -2.50 -9.66
C LYS A 38 -8.71 -1.56 -8.96
N GLU A 39 -8.21 -0.55 -9.69
CA GLU A 39 -7.38 0.51 -9.09
C GLU A 39 -8.10 1.21 -7.93
N ASP A 40 -9.41 1.47 -8.04
CA ASP A 40 -10.21 2.04 -6.96
C ASP A 40 -10.11 1.23 -5.66
N GLU A 41 -10.19 -0.10 -5.72
CA GLU A 41 -10.09 -0.94 -4.52
C GLU A 41 -8.70 -0.88 -3.89
N ILE A 42 -7.65 -0.72 -4.71
CA ILE A 42 -6.29 -0.48 -4.21
C ILE A 42 -6.21 0.88 -3.52
N TYR A 43 -6.77 1.94 -4.11
CA TYR A 43 -6.76 3.26 -3.50
C TYR A 43 -7.50 3.27 -2.17
N GLU A 44 -8.68 2.65 -2.11
CA GLU A 44 -9.45 2.52 -0.86
C GLU A 44 -8.67 1.72 0.18
N ALA A 45 -8.04 0.61 -0.21
CA ALA A 45 -7.26 -0.20 0.71
C ALA A 45 -5.98 0.49 1.21
N VAL A 46 -5.25 1.20 0.35
CA VAL A 46 -4.07 2.00 0.75
C VAL A 46 -4.51 3.17 1.64
N ALA A 47 -5.63 3.83 1.34
CA ALA A 47 -6.17 4.91 2.15
C ALA A 47 -6.62 4.39 3.54
N ALA A 48 -7.24 3.23 3.58
CA ALA A 48 -7.60 2.56 4.82
C ALA A 48 -6.35 2.17 5.61
N LEU A 49 -5.41 1.45 4.98
CA LEU A 49 -4.12 1.10 5.59
C LEU A 49 -3.35 2.33 6.10
N SER A 50 -3.35 3.44 5.38
CA SER A 50 -2.58 4.63 5.80
C SER A 50 -3.23 5.36 6.97
N LYS A 51 -4.54 5.16 7.19
CA LYS A 51 -5.21 5.60 8.41
C LYS A 51 -4.98 4.64 9.58
N LYS A 52 -5.00 3.33 9.30
CA LYS A 52 -5.06 2.27 10.31
C LYS A 52 -3.67 1.83 10.77
N ALA A 53 -2.78 1.70 9.80
CA ALA A 53 -1.38 1.31 9.90
C ALA A 53 -0.48 2.50 9.51
N ALA A 54 -0.86 3.74 9.85
CA ALA A 54 -0.07 4.94 9.61
C ALA A 54 1.36 4.85 10.18
N ASP A 55 1.52 4.11 11.28
CA ASP A 55 2.81 3.85 11.93
C ASP A 55 3.66 2.81 11.17
N GLN A 56 3.02 1.95 10.36
CA GLN A 56 3.68 0.88 9.61
C GLN A 56 3.91 1.24 8.14
N ILE A 57 3.14 2.18 7.57
CA ILE A 57 3.31 2.63 6.20
C ILE A 57 3.48 4.14 6.07
N GLN A 58 4.49 4.53 5.32
CA GLN A 58 4.83 5.92 5.05
C GLN A 58 4.81 6.18 3.54
N ILE A 59 3.84 7.00 3.11
CA ILE A 59 3.69 7.42 1.71
C ILE A 59 4.42 8.75 1.53
N PHE A 60 5.36 8.82 0.58
CA PHE A 60 6.08 10.05 0.26
C PHE A 60 6.24 10.21 -1.26
N TYR A 61 6.29 11.46 -1.71
CA TYR A 61 6.53 11.78 -3.12
C TYR A 61 8.00 12.12 -3.30
N LYS A 62 8.68 11.45 -4.24
CA LYS A 62 10.09 11.70 -4.57
C LYS A 62 10.29 11.54 -6.07
N ASP A 63 11.04 12.47 -6.67
CA ASP A 63 11.42 12.40 -8.09
C ASP A 63 10.23 12.27 -9.06
N GLY A 64 9.10 12.93 -8.75
CA GLY A 64 7.88 12.87 -9.56
C GLY A 64 7.07 11.57 -9.43
N ASN A 65 7.49 10.65 -8.56
CA ASN A 65 6.80 9.39 -8.29
C ASN A 65 6.33 9.29 -6.84
N VAL A 66 5.27 8.51 -6.62
CA VAL A 66 4.85 8.10 -5.27
C VAL A 66 5.79 6.99 -4.82
N HIS A 67 6.15 6.99 -3.55
CA HIS A 67 6.88 5.91 -2.89
C HIS A 67 6.13 5.55 -1.61
N ILE A 68 6.07 4.25 -1.30
CA ILE A 68 5.43 3.77 -0.08
C ILE A 68 6.45 2.93 0.68
N ALA A 69 7.00 3.46 1.77
CA ALA A 69 7.77 2.63 2.70
C ALA A 69 6.78 1.88 3.59
N ALA A 70 7.04 0.60 3.84
CA ALA A 70 6.28 -0.24 4.75
C ALA A 70 7.26 -1.05 5.60
N ASP A 71 7.02 -1.13 6.91
CA ASP A 71 7.81 -1.92 7.87
C ASP A 71 7.02 -3.13 8.40
#